data_AF-A0A0V0QBA2-F1
#
_entry.id   AF-A0A0V0QBA2-F1
#
_cell.length_a   1.000
_cell.length_b   1.000
_cell.length_c   1.000
_cell.angle_alpha   90.00
_cell.angle_beta   90.00
_cell.angle_gamma   90.00
#
_symmetry.space_group_name_H-M   'P 1'
#
loop_
_entity.id
_entity.type
_entity.pdbx_description
1 polymer ?
#
loop_
_entity_poly.entity_id
_entity_poly.type
_entity_poly.pdbx_seq_one_letter_code
_entity_poly.pdbx_strand_id
1 'polypeptide(L)'
;MCDVGYEKQLQSFKNDWKGIIWGVKLYEVYETINSIYLTLGLVQGGDLKQKVHSLVGKIEEVRKFSLNLIKILEYVHSIGIVHRDLKPENLLIRDKKNISDIVLADFGLSFEIDTPYEDIIYKRCGTPGYVAPEVLQFDENKNQKIYGTEVDIYSAGIIIFFFERPYKRND
;
A
#
# COMPACT_ATOMS: atom_id res chain seq x y z
N MET A 1 18.93 -21.18 -12.34
CA MET A 1 20.00 -20.26 -12.79
C MET A 1 19.52 -18.89 -12.38
N CYS A 2 19.99 -18.39 -11.22
CA CYS A 2 19.53 -17.10 -10.69
C CYS A 2 20.05 -16.00 -11.61
N ASP A 3 19.13 -15.23 -12.18
CA ASP A 3 19.44 -14.19 -13.14
C ASP A 3 20.05 -12.98 -12.43
N VAL A 4 21.29 -12.65 -12.79
CA VAL A 4 22.16 -11.64 -12.16
C VAL A 4 21.59 -10.21 -12.30
N GLY A 5 20.54 -10.05 -13.12
CA GLY A 5 19.82 -8.78 -13.31
C GLY A 5 18.98 -8.32 -12.09
N TYR A 6 18.44 -9.24 -11.30
CA TYR A 6 17.48 -8.90 -10.22
C TYR A 6 18.14 -8.26 -8.99
N GLU A 7 19.42 -8.51 -8.74
CA GLU A 7 20.14 -7.95 -7.58
C GLU A 7 20.24 -6.41 -7.62
N LYS A 8 20.23 -5.81 -8.82
CA LYS A 8 20.35 -4.35 -8.98
C LYS A 8 19.08 -3.59 -8.60
N GLN A 9 17.89 -4.13 -8.87
CA GLN A 9 16.63 -3.50 -8.44
C GLN A 9 16.41 -3.60 -6.92
N LEU A 10 16.85 -4.69 -6.30
CA LEU A 10 16.73 -4.90 -4.85
C LEU A 10 17.66 -4.01 -4.01
N GLN A 11 18.77 -3.52 -4.55
CA GLN A 11 19.65 -2.58 -3.85
C GLN A 11 19.12 -1.13 -3.86
N SER A 12 18.31 -0.75 -4.86
CA SER A 12 17.75 0.60 -4.98
C SER A 12 16.82 0.99 -3.80
N PHE A 13 16.16 0.01 -3.20
CA PHE A 13 15.22 0.25 -2.08
C PHE A 13 15.88 0.29 -0.69
N LYS A 14 17.19 0.07 -0.58
CA LYS A 14 17.81 -0.22 0.72
C LYS A 14 18.14 0.99 1.58
N ASN A 15 18.39 2.17 1.04
CA ASN A 15 18.85 3.31 1.83
C ASN A 15 18.41 4.59 1.13
N ASP A 16 17.66 5.47 1.81
CA ASP A 16 17.84 6.95 1.71
C ASP A 16 16.69 7.82 2.27
N TRP A 17 15.90 7.36 3.26
CA TRP A 17 15.15 8.33 4.06
C TRP A 17 15.03 7.98 5.56
N LYS A 18 15.86 8.65 6.37
CA LYS A 18 15.65 8.95 7.81
C LYS A 18 15.05 7.83 8.67
N GLY A 19 15.44 6.57 8.46
CA GLY A 19 15.03 5.44 9.30
C GLY A 19 13.55 5.03 9.20
N ILE A 20 12.80 5.51 8.20
CA ILE A 20 11.41 5.08 7.98
C ILE A 20 11.41 3.86 7.06
N ILE A 21 11.11 2.69 7.61
CA ILE A 21 10.80 1.50 6.81
C ILE A 21 9.36 1.67 6.32
N TRP A 22 9.17 1.73 5.00
CA TRP A 22 7.86 2.02 4.39
C TRP A 22 7.13 0.77 3.92
N GLY A 23 7.84 -0.30 3.59
CA GLY A 23 7.30 -1.53 3.04
C GLY A 23 7.90 -2.79 3.66
N VAL A 24 7.28 -3.94 3.40
CA VAL A 24 7.84 -5.24 3.76
C VAL A 24 9.11 -5.49 2.96
N LYS A 25 10.18 -5.89 3.66
CA LYS A 25 11.46 -6.21 3.02
C LYS A 25 11.36 -7.49 2.19
N LEU A 26 11.67 -7.39 0.90
CA LEU A 26 11.92 -8.54 0.03
C LEU A 26 13.36 -9.01 0.21
N TYR A 27 13.54 -10.29 0.54
CA TYR A 27 14.85 -10.90 0.67
C TYR A 27 15.26 -11.53 -0.65
N GLU A 28 14.45 -12.46 -1.18
CA GLU A 28 14.79 -13.26 -2.35
C GLU A 28 13.53 -13.56 -3.17
N VAL A 29 13.75 -13.79 -4.46
CA VAL A 29 12.72 -14.22 -5.42
C VAL A 29 13.17 -15.55 -6.01
N TYR A 30 12.28 -16.53 -5.98
CA TYR A 30 12.50 -17.83 -6.61
C TYR A 30 11.44 -18.05 -7.68
N GLU A 31 11.86 -18.52 -8.84
CA GLU A 31 10.97 -18.81 -9.95
C GLU A 31 11.05 -20.29 -10.32
N THR A 32 9.88 -20.85 -10.63
CA THR A 32 9.70 -22.19 -11.18
C THR A 32 8.86 -22.07 -12.44
N ILE A 33 8.71 -23.17 -13.19
CA ILE A 33 7.97 -23.20 -14.46
C ILE A 33 6.55 -22.62 -14.32
N ASN A 34 5.89 -22.83 -13.17
CA ASN A 34 4.49 -22.47 -12.97
C ASN A 34 4.25 -21.53 -11.78
N SER A 35 5.29 -21.04 -11.10
CA SER A 35 5.11 -20.28 -9.84
C SER A 35 6.29 -19.39 -9.52
N ILE A 36 5.99 -18.23 -8.93
CA ILE A 36 6.95 -17.30 -8.33
C ILE A 36 6.76 -17.33 -6.81
N TYR A 37 7.87 -17.43 -6.08
CA TYR A 37 7.91 -17.40 -4.63
C TYR A 37 8.70 -16.18 -4.17
N LEU A 38 8.10 -15.39 -3.28
CA LEU A 38 8.72 -14.19 -2.69
C LEU A 38 9.03 -14.47 -1.23
N THR A 39 10.30 -14.40 -0.83
CA THR A 39 10.67 -14.50 0.59
C THR A 39 10.69 -13.10 1.21
N LEU A 40 9.81 -12.88 2.17
CA LEU A 40 9.53 -11.56 2.74
C LEU A 40 9.89 -11.52 4.23
N GLY A 41 10.19 -10.32 4.72
CA GLY A 41 10.29 -10.02 6.15
C GLY A 41 8.98 -10.31 6.87
N LEU A 42 9.03 -11.16 7.90
CA LEU A 42 7.87 -11.39 8.75
C LEU A 42 7.58 -10.15 9.59
N VAL A 43 6.39 -9.58 9.39
CA VAL A 43 5.86 -8.48 10.20
C VAL A 43 4.98 -9.05 11.31
N GLN A 44 5.45 -8.96 12.55
CA GLN A 44 4.86 -9.73 13.67
C GLN A 44 3.53 -9.16 14.18
N GLY A 45 3.23 -7.89 13.92
CA GLY A 45 2.07 -7.23 14.49
C GLY A 45 0.74 -7.56 13.82
N GLY A 46 0.75 -8.31 12.72
CA GLY A 46 -0.44 -8.63 11.92
C GLY A 46 -0.88 -7.46 11.05
N ASP A 47 -2.00 -7.62 10.36
CA ASP A 47 -2.62 -6.56 9.56
C ASP A 47 -3.48 -5.61 10.40
N LEU A 48 -3.78 -4.44 9.84
CA LEU A 48 -4.62 -3.43 10.48
C LEU A 48 -6.09 -3.86 10.56
N LYS A 49 -6.59 -4.69 9.63
CA LYS A 49 -7.97 -5.20 9.65
C LYS A 49 -8.28 -5.92 10.96
N GLN A 50 -7.38 -6.79 11.43
CA GLN A 50 -7.53 -7.51 12.70
C GLN A 50 -7.55 -6.57 13.91
N LYS A 51 -7.01 -5.36 13.78
CA LYS A 51 -6.90 -4.38 14.86
C LYS A 51 -7.76 -3.15 14.66
N VAL A 52 -8.64 -3.14 13.66
CA VAL A 52 -9.40 -1.94 13.29
C VAL A 52 -10.17 -1.36 14.49
N HIS A 53 -10.79 -2.24 15.29
CA HIS A 53 -11.57 -1.86 16.48
C HIS A 53 -10.72 -1.29 17.62
N SER A 54 -9.42 -1.57 17.65
CA SER A 54 -8.55 -1.13 18.73
C SER A 54 -8.18 0.36 18.66
N LEU A 55 -8.38 1.00 17.50
CA LEU A 55 -8.14 2.43 17.28
C LEU A 55 -9.41 3.28 17.36
N VAL A 56 -10.59 2.68 17.26
CA VAL A 56 -11.86 3.40 17.22
C VAL A 56 -12.02 4.30 18.45
N GLY A 57 -12.25 5.59 18.22
CA GLY A 57 -12.41 6.59 19.28
C GLY A 57 -11.12 7.01 20.00
N LYS A 58 -9.96 6.45 19.64
CA LYS A 58 -8.65 6.84 20.21
C LYS A 58 -7.96 7.88 19.35
N ILE A 59 -8.45 9.12 19.41
CA ILE A 59 -8.05 10.20 18.50
C ILE A 59 -6.52 10.40 18.38
N GLU A 60 -5.78 10.30 19.49
CA GLU A 60 -4.32 10.46 19.43
C GLU A 60 -3.60 9.32 18.71
N GLU A 61 -4.09 8.09 18.86
CA GLU A 61 -3.52 6.94 18.15
C GLU A 61 -3.88 6.97 16.67
N VAL A 62 -5.12 7.38 16.35
CA VAL A 62 -5.55 7.62 14.96
C VAL A 62 -4.69 8.70 14.33
N ARG A 63 -4.44 9.82 15.02
CA ARG A 63 -3.59 10.90 14.52
C ARG A 63 -2.16 10.43 14.23
N LYS A 64 -1.55 9.65 15.12
CA LYS A 64 -0.20 9.08 14.91
C LYS A 64 -0.19 8.12 13.72
N PHE A 65 -1.18 7.24 13.64
CA PHE A 65 -1.34 6.31 12.53
C PHE A 65 -1.48 7.06 11.20
N SER A 66 -2.37 8.05 11.12
CA SER A 66 -2.61 8.87 9.92
C SER A 66 -1.32 9.56 9.48
N LEU A 67 -0.58 10.16 10.42
CA LEU A 67 0.71 10.81 10.11
C LEU A 67 1.72 9.81 9.52
N ASN A 68 1.81 8.60 10.06
CA ASN A 68 2.74 7.59 9.56
C ASN A 68 2.31 7.05 8.21
N LEU A 69 1.01 6.83 7.99
CA LEU A 69 0.47 6.43 6.68
C LEU A 69 0.82 7.48 5.62
N ILE A 70 0.55 8.75 5.88
CA ILE A 70 0.84 9.83 4.94
C ILE A 70 2.34 9.95 4.65
N LYS A 71 3.22 9.80 5.65
CA LYS A 71 4.69 9.79 5.43
C LYS A 71 5.14 8.64 4.55
N ILE A 72 4.53 7.46 4.71
CA ILE A 72 4.83 6.31 3.86
C ILE A 72 4.38 6.57 2.43
N LEU A 73 3.18 7.12 2.24
CA LEU A 73 2.68 7.46 0.90
C LEU A 73 3.52 8.56 0.25
N GLU A 74 3.89 9.60 0.99
CA GLU A 74 4.80 10.65 0.52
C GLU A 74 6.09 10.03 -0.03
N TYR A 75 6.69 9.08 0.68
CA TYR A 75 7.88 8.37 0.21
C TYR A 75 7.60 7.57 -1.07
N VAL A 76 6.60 6.68 -1.06
CA VAL A 76 6.28 5.79 -2.18
C VAL A 76 5.92 6.58 -3.44
N HIS A 77 5.19 7.69 -3.27
CA HIS A 77 4.82 8.61 -4.34
C HIS A 77 6.03 9.40 -4.85
N SER A 78 6.99 9.77 -3.98
CA SER A 78 8.21 10.49 -4.40
C SER A 78 9.12 9.66 -5.29
N ILE A 79 9.05 8.33 -5.21
CA ILE A 79 9.75 7.40 -6.09
C ILE A 79 8.88 6.92 -7.26
N GLY A 80 7.77 7.60 -7.52
CA GLY A 80 6.92 7.37 -8.69
C GLY A 80 6.02 6.13 -8.61
N ILE A 81 5.88 5.49 -7.45
CA ILE A 81 5.03 4.30 -7.29
C ILE A 81 3.63 4.69 -6.84
N VAL A 82 2.60 4.13 -7.47
CA VAL A 82 1.20 4.19 -7.02
C VAL A 82 0.79 2.80 -6.54
N HIS A 83 0.27 2.68 -5.32
CA HIS A 83 -0.06 1.39 -4.71
C HIS A 83 -1.36 0.78 -5.26
N ARG A 84 -2.41 1.59 -5.44
CA ARG A 84 -3.73 1.27 -6.02
C ARG A 84 -4.62 0.28 -5.25
N ASP A 85 -4.08 -0.44 -4.27
CA ASP A 85 -4.87 -1.34 -3.40
C ASP A 85 -4.65 -1.09 -1.90
N LEU A 86 -4.72 0.17 -1.46
CA LEU A 86 -4.67 0.49 -0.04
C LEU A 86 -5.97 0.07 0.66
N LYS A 87 -5.82 -0.78 1.66
CA LYS A 87 -6.88 -1.29 2.54
C LYS A 87 -6.27 -1.74 3.86
N PRO A 88 -7.07 -1.93 4.93
CA PRO A 88 -6.55 -2.37 6.23
C PRO A 88 -5.76 -3.69 6.17
N GLU A 89 -6.05 -4.59 5.24
CA GLU A 89 -5.30 -5.84 5.04
C GLU A 89 -3.85 -5.59 4.58
N ASN A 90 -3.61 -4.53 3.81
CA ASN A 90 -2.32 -4.21 3.20
C ASN A 90 -1.48 -3.25 4.06
N LEU A 91 -1.98 -2.90 5.25
CA LEU A 91 -1.26 -2.12 6.25
C LEU A 91 -0.85 -3.05 7.39
N LEU A 92 0.41 -3.48 7.40
CA LEU A 92 0.92 -4.38 8.43
C LEU A 92 1.55 -3.59 9.57
N ILE A 93 1.38 -4.08 10.78
CA ILE A 93 1.87 -3.45 12.01
C ILE A 93 3.17 -4.14 12.42
N ARG A 94 4.26 -3.40 12.60
CA ARG A 94 5.55 -3.96 13.02
C ARG A 94 5.52 -4.48 14.45
N ASP A 95 5.12 -3.63 15.40
CA ASP A 95 5.02 -3.97 16.81
C ASP A 95 3.55 -4.05 17.25
N LYS A 96 3.16 -5.20 17.82
CA LYS A 96 1.80 -5.39 18.34
C LYS A 96 1.36 -4.30 19.32
N LYS A 97 2.30 -3.70 20.05
CA LYS A 97 2.06 -2.66 21.06
C LYS A 97 1.97 -1.25 20.47
N ASN A 98 2.42 -1.04 19.24
CA ASN A 98 2.39 0.25 18.57
C ASN A 98 1.68 0.13 17.22
N ILE A 99 0.36 0.31 17.22
CA ILE A 99 -0.48 0.18 16.02
C ILE A 99 -0.14 1.23 14.96
N SER A 100 0.40 2.39 15.36
CA SER A 100 0.85 3.41 14.41
C SER A 100 2.12 3.03 13.66
N ASP A 101 2.86 2.01 14.11
CA ASP A 101 4.10 1.57 13.49
C ASP A 101 3.83 0.60 12.33
N ILE A 102 3.46 1.17 11.19
CA ILE A 102 2.99 0.43 10.02
C ILE A 102 4.01 0.32 8.87
N VAL A 103 3.82 -0.67 8.02
CA VAL A 103 4.41 -0.83 6.68
C VAL A 103 3.33 -1.15 5.66
N LEU A 104 3.55 -0.77 4.40
CA LEU A 104 2.78 -1.26 3.27
C LEU A 104 3.19 -2.69 2.90
N ALA A 105 2.20 -3.47 2.50
CA ALA A 105 2.36 -4.78 1.91
C ALA A 105 1.52 -4.88 0.63
N ASP A 106 1.84 -5.87 -0.19
CA ASP A 106 1.12 -6.22 -1.42
C ASP A 106 1.10 -5.13 -2.51
N PHE A 107 2.18 -5.11 -3.28
CA PHE A 107 2.36 -4.26 -4.45
C PHE A 107 1.88 -4.94 -5.75
N GLY A 108 1.10 -6.02 -5.67
CA GLY A 108 0.68 -6.81 -6.84
C GLY A 108 -0.19 -6.03 -7.84
N LEU A 109 -0.84 -4.96 -7.37
CA LEU A 109 -1.57 -4.01 -8.20
C LEU A 109 -0.86 -2.67 -8.33
N SER A 110 0.39 -2.51 -7.90
CA SER A 110 1.08 -1.21 -8.03
C SER A 110 1.47 -0.90 -9.49
N PHE A 111 1.81 0.35 -9.78
CA PHE A 111 2.50 0.72 -11.03
C PHE A 111 3.38 1.96 -10.84
N GLU A 112 4.31 2.17 -11.76
CA GLU A 112 5.14 3.37 -11.81
C GLU A 112 4.46 4.44 -12.69
N ILE A 113 4.43 5.70 -12.26
CA ILE A 113 3.71 6.80 -12.95
C ILE A 113 4.17 6.96 -14.41
N ASP A 114 5.44 6.67 -14.69
CA ASP A 114 6.04 6.78 -16.03
C ASP A 114 5.87 5.52 -16.89
N THR A 115 5.12 4.51 -16.40
CA THR A 115 4.79 3.30 -17.17
C THR A 115 4.00 3.68 -18.42
N PRO A 116 4.43 3.25 -19.63
CA PRO A 116 3.67 3.47 -20.85
C PRO A 116 2.25 2.94 -20.74
N TYR A 117 1.28 3.64 -21.34
CA TYR A 117 -0.14 3.32 -21.20
C TYR A 117 -0.49 1.89 -21.63
N GLU A 118 0.16 1.40 -22.68
CA GLU A 118 0.05 0.06 -23.22
C GLU A 118 0.57 -1.04 -22.28
N ASP A 119 1.52 -0.71 -21.40
CA ASP A 119 2.13 -1.65 -20.46
C ASP A 119 1.35 -1.72 -19.13
N ILE A 120 0.37 -0.84 -18.93
CA ILE A 120 -0.49 -0.86 -17.74
C ILE A 120 -1.50 -2.00 -17.87
N ILE A 121 -1.18 -3.13 -17.24
CA ILE A 121 -1.99 -4.36 -17.24
C ILE A 121 -3.40 -4.10 -16.69
N TYR A 122 -3.48 -3.47 -15.51
CA TYR A 122 -4.75 -3.23 -14.82
C TYR A 122 -5.08 -1.74 -14.78
N LYS A 123 -5.99 -1.30 -15.65
CA LYS A 123 -6.45 0.11 -15.68
C LYS A 123 -7.60 0.36 -14.71
N ARG A 124 -8.40 -0.65 -14.38
CA ARG A 124 -9.45 -0.63 -13.35
C ARG A 124 -9.18 -1.74 -12.34
N CYS A 125 -8.79 -1.38 -11.12
CA CYS A 125 -8.42 -2.35 -10.08
C CYS A 125 -8.63 -1.79 -8.67
N GLY A 126 -8.28 -2.60 -7.67
CA GLY A 126 -8.40 -2.27 -6.25
C GLY A 126 -9.59 -2.93 -5.57
N THR A 127 -9.64 -2.81 -4.24
CA THR A 127 -10.65 -3.47 -3.40
C THR A 127 -11.90 -2.60 -3.22
N PRO A 128 -13.11 -3.09 -3.54
CA PRO A 128 -14.37 -2.35 -3.36
C PRO A 128 -14.51 -1.74 -1.96
N GLY A 129 -14.97 -0.49 -1.92
CA GLY A 129 -15.08 0.29 -0.69
C GLY A 129 -13.88 1.20 -0.40
N TYR A 130 -12.71 0.95 -1.01
CA TYR A 130 -11.51 1.80 -0.88
C TYR A 130 -11.07 2.46 -2.18
N VAL A 131 -11.57 2.00 -3.32
CA VAL A 131 -11.17 2.48 -4.66
C VAL A 131 -11.68 3.90 -4.93
N ALA A 132 -10.78 4.75 -5.43
CA ALA A 132 -11.11 6.11 -5.85
C ALA A 132 -12.07 6.14 -7.05
N PRO A 133 -12.98 7.12 -7.12
CA PRO A 133 -14.00 7.18 -8.18
C PRO A 133 -13.40 7.26 -9.60
N GLU A 134 -12.28 7.95 -9.78
CA GLU A 134 -11.56 8.10 -11.05
C GLU A 134 -11.00 6.77 -11.57
N VAL A 135 -10.64 5.84 -10.69
CA VAL A 135 -10.24 4.47 -11.07
C VAL A 135 -11.47 3.70 -11.57
N LEU A 136 -12.61 3.83 -10.89
CA LEU A 136 -13.85 3.15 -11.26
C LEU A 136 -14.47 3.70 -12.54
N GLN A 137 -14.33 5.00 -12.78
CA GLN A 137 -14.86 5.72 -13.94
C GLN A 137 -13.90 5.69 -15.13
N PHE A 138 -12.75 5.03 -14.99
CA PHE A 138 -11.79 4.93 -16.09
C PHE A 138 -12.41 4.23 -17.31
N ASP A 139 -12.28 4.86 -18.48
CA ASP A 139 -12.79 4.40 -19.77
C ASP A 139 -11.68 4.56 -20.80
N GLU A 140 -11.19 3.43 -21.32
CA GLU A 140 -10.07 3.39 -22.26
C GLU A 140 -10.40 3.98 -23.64
N ASN A 141 -11.69 4.13 -23.98
CA ASN A 141 -12.12 4.72 -25.23
C ASN A 141 -12.11 6.25 -25.18
N LYS A 142 -12.03 6.82 -23.98
CA LYS A 142 -11.82 8.25 -23.77
C LYS A 142 -10.33 8.48 -23.74
N ASN A 143 -9.82 9.41 -24.55
CA ASN A 143 -8.41 9.79 -24.59
C ASN A 143 -8.03 10.57 -23.31
N GLN A 144 -8.14 9.92 -22.15
CA GLN A 144 -7.98 10.49 -20.82
C GLN A 144 -6.70 9.96 -20.19
N LYS A 145 -6.08 10.80 -19.36
CA LYS A 145 -4.88 10.41 -18.61
C LYS A 145 -5.24 9.31 -17.59
N ILE A 146 -4.32 8.37 -17.38
CA ILE A 146 -4.38 7.46 -16.24
C ILE A 146 -4.26 8.28 -14.94
N TYR A 147 -5.03 7.88 -13.94
CA TYR A 147 -4.98 8.45 -12.59
C TYR A 147 -3.58 8.28 -11.97
N GLY A 148 -3.20 9.19 -11.09
CA GLY A 148 -1.89 9.19 -10.43
C GLY A 148 -1.94 8.72 -8.98
N THR A 149 -1.02 9.27 -8.19
CA THR A 149 -0.84 9.00 -6.76
C THR A 149 -2.03 9.42 -5.91
N GLU A 150 -2.89 10.31 -6.42
CA GLU A 150 -4.08 10.81 -5.72
C GLU A 150 -5.06 9.70 -5.31
N VAL A 151 -5.08 8.57 -6.03
CA VAL A 151 -5.96 7.45 -5.74
C VAL A 151 -5.64 6.79 -4.39
N ASP A 152 -4.36 6.75 -4.03
CA ASP A 152 -3.90 6.22 -2.74
C ASP A 152 -4.29 7.17 -1.59
N ILE A 153 -4.30 8.49 -1.84
CA ILE A 153 -4.74 9.49 -0.87
C ILE A 153 -6.24 9.35 -0.60
N TYR A 154 -7.03 9.08 -1.63
CA TYR A 154 -8.46 8.76 -1.46
C TYR A 154 -8.64 7.54 -0.56
N SER A 155 -7.96 6.43 -0.86
CA SER A 155 -8.06 5.19 -0.07
C SER A 155 -7.59 5.40 1.37
N ALA A 156 -6.51 6.16 1.59
CA ALA A 156 -6.05 6.54 2.93
C ALA A 156 -7.12 7.33 3.71
N GLY A 157 -7.80 8.26 3.05
CA GLY A 157 -8.92 9.02 3.63
C GLY A 157 -10.06 8.10 4.10
N ILE A 158 -10.43 7.10 3.30
CA ILE A 158 -11.44 6.10 3.68
C ILE A 158 -11.00 5.32 4.93
N ILE A 159 -9.74 4.86 4.98
CA ILE A 159 -9.18 4.11 6.12
C ILE A 159 -9.24 4.95 7.40
N ILE A 160 -8.81 6.22 7.33
CA ILE A 160 -8.79 7.13 8.47
C ILE A 160 -10.23 7.42 8.95
N PHE A 161 -11.15 7.65 8.03
CA PHE A 161 -12.55 7.92 8.33
C PHE A 161 -13.22 6.77 9.12
N PHE A 162 -12.86 5.51 8.82
CA PHE A 162 -13.36 4.35 9.57
C PHE A 162 -12.92 4.33 11.04
N PHE A 163 -11.81 4.98 11.40
CA PHE A 163 -11.36 5.06 12.79
C PHE A 163 -12.00 6.20 13.58
N GLU A 164 -12.30 7.32 12.92
CA GLU A 164 -12.90 8.49 13.57
C GLU A 164 -14.38 8.29 13.88
N ARG A 165 -15.10 7.50 13.07
CA ARG A 165 -16.48 7.14 13.37
C ARG A 165 -16.53 5.86 14.18
N PRO A 166 -16.92 5.90 15.48
CA PRO A 166 -17.36 4.67 16.13
C PRO A 166 -18.52 4.11 15.32
N TYR A 167 -18.32 2.93 14.76
CA TYR A 167 -19.39 2.16 14.14
C TYR A 167 -20.46 1.96 15.23
N LYS A 168 -21.48 2.81 15.25
CA LYS A 168 -22.69 2.53 16.01
C LYS A 168 -23.33 1.37 15.29
N ARG A 169 -23.09 0.17 15.81
CA ARG A 169 -23.94 -0.96 15.52
C ARG A 169 -25.33 -0.53 16.02
N ASN A 170 -26.21 -0.19 15.08
CA ASN A 170 -27.62 -0.05 15.41
C ASN A 170 -28.09 -1.50 15.52
N ASP A 171 -28.05 -2.00 16.75
CA ASP A 171 -28.68 -3.24 17.16
C ASP A 171 -30.21 -3.13 16.96
#